data_AF-A0A8H3B246-F1
#
_entry.id   AF-A0A8H3B246-F1
#
_cell.length_a   1.000
_cell.length_b   1.000
_cell.length_c   1.000
_cell.angle_alpha   90.00
_cell.angle_beta   90.00
_cell.angle_gamma   90.00
#
_symmetry.space_group_name_H-M   'P 1'
#
loop_
_entity.id
_entity.type
_entity.pdbx_description
1 polymer ?
#
loop_
_entity_poly.entity_id
_entity_poly.type
_entity_poly.pdbx_seq_one_letter_code
_entity_poly.pdbx_strand_id
1 'polypeptide(L)'
;MSKDQEKLPGLNILCIDGGGARGLSSLVVLQEVLNRLRGLKQNGEPLIPADHFDYIAGSGTGGVSACMLGKLRMPIDKAIEEYEKLMKDVFTEKKVLGSTAYKATKLQQALGAMIREATGNVEEMMLGKEGEDEKCKTAVFAMAKKNMNACIPVMFRSYRVDADPSPDCTIREALHATMAHPDLFKSVDIGNFSLKQSYTRIAT
;
A
#
# COMPACT_ATOMS: atom_id res chain seq x y z
N MET A 1 21.92 27.20 34.75
CA MET A 1 22.00 26.85 33.32
C MET A 1 21.13 25.63 33.09
N SER A 2 19.90 25.85 32.61
CA SER A 2 18.96 24.79 32.26
C SER A 2 19.48 24.07 31.02
N LYS A 3 19.67 22.75 31.09
CA LYS A 3 19.90 21.94 29.90
C LYS A 3 18.56 21.84 29.18
N ASP A 4 18.42 22.55 28.06
CA ASP A 4 17.35 22.26 27.11
C ASP A 4 17.53 20.80 26.65
N GLN A 5 16.69 19.91 27.17
CA GLN A 5 16.55 18.57 26.60
C GLN A 5 16.01 18.77 25.18
N GLU A 6 16.83 18.49 24.17
CA GLU A 6 16.35 18.30 22.80
C GLU A 6 15.20 17.29 22.84
N LYS A 7 13.96 17.78 22.68
CA LYS A 7 12.81 16.91 22.45
C LYS A 7 13.04 16.27 21.09
N LEU A 8 13.30 14.97 21.10
CA LEU A 8 13.26 14.17 19.89
C LEU A 8 11.91 14.42 19.19
N PRO A 9 11.90 14.63 17.86
CA PRO A 9 10.67 14.80 17.14
C PRO A 9 9.76 13.59 17.35
N GLY A 10 8.46 13.83 17.52
CA GLY A 10 7.47 12.76 17.67
C GLY A 10 7.34 11.94 16.39
N LEU A 11 6.92 10.69 16.54
CA LEU A 11 6.68 9.78 15.42
C LEU A 11 5.39 10.16 14.68
N ASN A 12 5.46 10.33 13.36
CA ASN A 12 4.33 10.66 12.50
C ASN A 12 3.88 9.44 11.72
N ILE A 13 2.65 8.97 12.00
CA ILE A 13 2.06 7.78 11.39
C ILE A 13 0.83 8.15 10.57
N LEU A 14 0.75 7.67 9.33
CA LEU A 14 -0.43 7.77 8.47
C LEU A 14 -1.06 6.39 8.28
N CYS A 15 -2.32 6.24 8.66
CA CYS A 15 -3.11 5.04 8.43
C CYS A 15 -4.23 5.32 7.43
N ILE A 16 -4.37 4.47 6.40
CA ILE A 16 -5.37 4.65 5.33
C ILE A 16 -6.29 3.44 5.26
N ASP A 17 -7.58 3.72 5.46
CA ASP A 17 -8.63 2.69 5.41
C ASP A 17 -9.00 2.31 3.98
N GLY A 18 -9.46 1.06 3.81
CA GLY A 18 -9.91 0.53 2.53
C GLY A 18 -11.35 0.93 2.19
N GLY A 19 -11.54 1.87 1.26
CA GLY A 19 -12.86 2.37 0.85
C GLY A 19 -13.41 1.89 -0.50
N GLY A 20 -12.64 1.10 -1.29
CA GLY A 20 -12.99 0.88 -2.70
C GLY A 20 -12.85 2.19 -3.50
N ALA A 21 -13.72 2.44 -4.48
CA ALA A 21 -13.70 3.72 -5.21
C ALA A 21 -13.81 4.96 -4.29
N ARG A 22 -14.50 4.84 -3.14
CA ARG A 22 -14.63 5.92 -2.15
C ARG A 22 -13.32 6.26 -1.44
N GLY A 23 -12.32 5.39 -1.50
CA GLY A 23 -10.99 5.64 -0.92
C GLY A 23 -10.24 6.83 -1.54
N LEU A 24 -10.67 7.30 -2.71
CA LEU A 24 -10.21 8.54 -3.30
C LEU A 24 -10.41 9.74 -2.36
N SER A 25 -11.50 9.74 -1.58
CA SER A 25 -11.76 10.81 -0.60
C SER A 25 -10.64 10.95 0.43
N SER A 26 -10.06 9.84 0.90
CA SER A 26 -8.93 9.86 1.86
C SER A 26 -7.70 10.52 1.26
N LEU A 27 -7.41 10.29 -0.03
CA LEU A 27 -6.31 10.94 -0.73
C LEU A 27 -6.56 12.44 -0.94
N VAL A 28 -7.78 12.85 -1.27
CA VAL A 28 -8.14 14.27 -1.41
C VAL A 28 -8.06 15.00 -0.07
N VAL A 29 -8.51 14.37 1.02
CA VAL A 29 -8.36 14.94 2.38
C VAL A 29 -6.88 15.08 2.73
N LEU A 30 -6.07 14.06 2.42
CA LEU A 30 -4.63 14.11 2.65
C LEU A 30 -3.95 15.21 1.82
N GLN A 31 -4.34 15.38 0.55
CA GLN A 31 -3.86 16.48 -0.31
C GLN A 31 -4.13 17.84 0.33
N GLU A 32 -5.33 18.07 0.85
CA GLU A 32 -5.67 19.33 1.52
C GLU A 32 -4.82 19.55 2.79
N VAL A 33 -4.60 18.50 3.60
CA VAL A 33 -3.73 18.58 4.78
C VAL A 33 -2.30 18.94 4.36
N LEU A 34 -1.75 18.27 3.34
CA LEU A 34 -0.41 18.54 2.83
C LEU A 34 -0.31 19.95 2.23
N ASN A 35 -1.32 20.41 1.49
CA ASN A 35 -1.34 21.77 0.92
C ASN A 35 -1.28 22.85 2.01
N ARG A 36 -1.95 22.64 3.15
CA ARG A 36 -1.84 23.54 4.31
C ARG A 36 -0.42 23.54 4.90
N LEU A 37 0.25 22.39 4.94
CA LEU A 37 1.66 22.32 5.34
C LEU A 37 2.58 23.03 4.34
N ARG A 38 2.28 22.98 3.04
CA ARG A 38 2.99 23.74 2.01
C ARG A 38 2.79 25.24 2.15
N GLY A 39 1.60 25.71 2.50
CA GLY A 39 1.37 27.13 2.81
C GLY A 39 2.31 27.68 3.91
N LEU A 40 2.83 26.80 4.76
CA LEU A 40 3.84 27.13 5.78
C LEU A 40 5.30 27.02 5.28
N LYS A 41 5.55 26.35 4.15
CA LYS A 41 6.88 26.14 3.55
C LYS A 41 7.00 26.88 2.21
N GLN A 42 7.90 27.85 2.10
CA GLN A 42 8.01 28.76 0.94
C GLN A 42 8.56 28.15 -0.36
N ASN A 43 8.61 26.82 -0.48
CA ASN A 43 9.35 26.16 -1.55
C ASN A 43 8.33 25.40 -2.39
N GLY A 44 8.14 25.81 -3.64
CA GLY A 44 7.14 25.30 -4.56
C GLY A 44 7.27 23.82 -4.97
N GLU A 45 7.99 23.00 -4.22
CA GLU A 45 8.25 21.59 -4.50
C GLU A 45 6.97 20.71 -4.41
N PRO A 46 6.90 19.61 -5.18
CA PRO A 46 5.87 18.58 -5.02
C PRO A 46 5.89 17.99 -3.61
N LEU A 47 4.71 17.76 -3.03
CA LEU A 47 4.59 17.17 -1.70
C LEU A 47 4.68 15.65 -1.80
N ILE A 48 5.78 15.09 -1.32
CA ILE A 48 6.00 13.66 -1.20
C ILE A 48 5.63 13.25 0.22
N PRO A 49 4.52 12.53 0.45
CA PRO A 49 4.07 12.17 1.80
C PRO A 49 5.12 11.39 2.60
N ALA A 50 5.91 10.55 1.94
CA ALA A 50 7.01 9.81 2.55
C ALA A 50 8.18 10.68 3.08
N ASP A 51 8.15 12.00 2.90
CA ASP A 51 9.08 12.94 3.54
C ASP A 51 8.51 13.57 4.82
N HIS A 52 7.23 13.33 5.10
CA HIS A 52 6.49 13.91 6.23
C HIS A 52 6.04 12.87 7.26
N PHE A 53 5.94 11.60 6.86
CA PHE A 53 5.56 10.49 7.73
C PHE A 53 6.70 9.49 7.87
N ASP A 54 6.90 9.00 9.10
CA ASP A 54 7.87 7.94 9.40
C ASP A 54 7.28 6.56 9.08
N TYR A 55 5.95 6.45 9.08
CA TYR A 55 5.23 5.21 8.83
C TYR A 55 3.93 5.45 8.08
N ILE A 56 3.69 4.69 7.00
CA ILE A 56 2.43 4.71 6.25
C ILE A 56 1.90 3.29 6.14
N ALA A 57 0.64 3.08 6.51
CA ALA A 57 0.05 1.75 6.44
C ALA A 57 -1.41 1.73 6.02
N GLY A 58 -1.86 0.59 5.50
CA GLY A 58 -3.24 0.45 5.06
C GLY A 58 -3.63 -0.97 4.66
N SER A 59 -4.94 -1.16 4.46
CA SER A 59 -5.53 -2.43 4.03
C SER A 59 -6.55 -2.24 2.89
N GLY A 60 -6.77 -3.26 2.07
CA GLY A 60 -7.63 -3.15 0.89
C GLY A 60 -7.09 -2.08 -0.07
N THR A 61 -7.97 -1.21 -0.54
CA THR A 61 -7.53 -0.07 -1.36
C THR A 61 -6.71 0.96 -0.57
N GLY A 62 -6.84 1.02 0.76
CA GLY A 62 -5.96 1.84 1.60
C GLY A 62 -4.53 1.30 1.65
N GLY A 63 -4.35 -0.01 1.47
CA GLY A 63 -3.02 -0.62 1.30
C GLY A 63 -2.37 -0.21 -0.03
N VAL A 64 -3.16 -0.06 -1.09
CA VAL A 64 -2.68 0.52 -2.36
C VAL A 64 -2.24 1.96 -2.17
N SER A 65 -3.07 2.79 -1.53
CA SER A 65 -2.71 4.18 -1.21
C SER A 65 -1.46 4.25 -0.34
N ALA A 66 -1.35 3.42 0.70
CA ALA A 66 -0.16 3.37 1.55
C ALA A 66 1.10 3.03 0.75
N CYS A 67 1.01 2.07 -0.17
CA CYS A 67 2.12 1.70 -1.05
C CYS A 67 2.49 2.80 -2.05
N MET A 68 1.51 3.47 -2.66
CA MET A 68 1.75 4.59 -3.58
C MET A 68 2.52 5.72 -2.88
N LEU A 69 2.03 6.14 -1.71
CA LEU A 69 2.55 7.29 -0.99
C LEU A 69 3.86 6.99 -0.26
N GLY A 70 4.00 5.78 0.29
CA GLY A 70 5.14 5.33 1.07
C GLY A 70 6.20 4.65 0.20
N LYS A 71 5.98 3.37 -0.15
CA LYS A 71 6.97 2.53 -0.85
C LYS A 71 7.36 3.06 -2.23
N LEU A 72 6.39 3.53 -3.01
CA LEU A 72 6.60 4.08 -4.35
C LEU A 72 6.91 5.59 -4.32
N ARG A 73 6.83 6.22 -3.14
CA ARG A 73 7.13 7.64 -2.90
C ARG A 73 6.45 8.59 -3.91
N MET A 74 5.25 8.26 -4.35
CA MET A 74 4.51 9.09 -5.31
C MET A 74 4.11 10.42 -4.65
N PRO A 75 4.27 11.55 -5.37
CA PRO A 75 3.61 12.79 -4.99
C PRO A 75 2.10 12.57 -4.86
N ILE A 76 1.46 13.28 -3.93
CA ILE A 76 0.04 13.07 -3.62
C ILE A 76 -0.88 13.29 -4.85
N ASP A 77 -0.58 14.28 -5.71
CA ASP A 77 -1.35 14.54 -6.93
C ASP A 77 -1.28 13.33 -7.89
N LYS A 78 -0.09 12.75 -8.06
CA LYS A 78 0.11 11.56 -8.91
C LYS A 78 -0.55 10.31 -8.32
N ALA A 79 -0.52 10.17 -7.00
CA ALA A 79 -1.20 9.07 -6.32
C ALA A 79 -2.73 9.15 -6.52
N ILE A 80 -3.31 10.35 -6.54
CA ILE A 80 -4.73 10.57 -6.86
C ILE A 80 -5.04 10.10 -8.29
N GLU A 81 -4.26 10.56 -9.28
CA GLU A 81 -4.43 10.18 -10.70
C GLU A 81 -4.34 8.66 -10.91
N GLU A 82 -3.31 8.02 -10.36
CA GLU A 82 -3.13 6.57 -10.49
C GLU A 82 -4.22 5.78 -9.74
N TYR A 83 -4.72 6.31 -8.61
CA TYR A 83 -5.84 5.69 -7.90
C TYR A 83 -7.12 5.72 -8.73
N GLU A 84 -7.46 6.87 -9.33
CA GLU A 84 -8.63 7.01 -10.21
C GLU A 84 -8.55 6.06 -11.41
N LYS A 85 -7.40 6.02 -12.07
CA LYS A 85 -7.12 5.11 -13.19
C LYS A 85 -7.25 3.65 -12.77
N LEU A 86 -6.64 3.25 -11.65
CA LEU A 86 -6.77 1.90 -11.10
C LEU A 86 -8.23 1.54 -10.81
N MET A 87 -9.00 2.43 -10.18
CA MET A 87 -10.41 2.17 -9.88
C MET A 87 -11.23 1.97 -11.15
N LYS A 88 -10.99 2.79 -12.17
CA LYS A 88 -11.66 2.68 -13.47
C LYS A 88 -11.30 1.36 -14.17
N ASP A 89 -10.04 1.01 -14.26
CA ASP A 89 -9.60 -0.18 -15.01
C ASP A 89 -10.06 -1.49 -14.33
N VAL A 90 -10.11 -1.49 -13.00
CA VAL A 90 -10.41 -2.67 -12.20
C VAL A 90 -11.90 -2.88 -11.96
N PHE A 91 -12.67 -1.82 -11.67
CA PHE A 91 -14.06 -1.94 -11.20
C PHE A 91 -15.14 -1.65 -12.26
N THR A 92 -14.76 -1.34 -13.51
CA THR A 92 -15.74 -1.06 -14.57
C THR A 92 -16.47 -2.30 -15.09
N GLU A 93 -15.76 -3.43 -15.27
CA GLU A 93 -16.35 -4.64 -15.85
C GLU A 93 -16.58 -5.73 -14.79
N LYS A 94 -17.86 -5.95 -14.46
CA LYS A 94 -18.27 -7.09 -13.64
C LYS A 94 -18.33 -8.36 -14.47
N LYS A 95 -17.95 -9.49 -13.88
CA LYS A 95 -18.12 -10.81 -14.49
C LYS A 95 -19.62 -11.16 -14.53
N VAL A 96 -20.06 -11.74 -15.64
CA VAL A 96 -21.42 -12.28 -15.80
C VAL A 96 -21.56 -13.65 -15.12
N LEU A 97 -20.46 -14.42 -15.04
CA LEU A 97 -20.42 -15.77 -14.48
C LEU A 97 -19.18 -15.96 -13.59
N GLY A 98 -19.35 -16.65 -12.47
CA GLY A 98 -18.28 -17.00 -11.53
C GLY A 98 -18.52 -16.49 -10.10
N SER A 99 -17.73 -16.98 -9.15
CA SER A 99 -17.91 -16.69 -7.72
C SER A 99 -17.39 -15.33 -7.26
N THR A 100 -16.73 -14.55 -8.14
CA THR A 100 -16.19 -13.22 -7.78
C THR A 100 -16.64 -12.18 -8.79
N ALA A 101 -16.90 -10.96 -8.34
CA ALA A 101 -17.43 -9.88 -9.17
C ALA A 101 -16.44 -9.38 -10.24
N TYR A 102 -15.13 -9.45 -10.00
CA TYR A 102 -14.10 -8.84 -10.86
C TYR A 102 -12.97 -9.81 -11.23
N LYS A 103 -12.25 -9.49 -12.33
CA LYS A 103 -11.15 -10.30 -12.87
C LYS A 103 -9.84 -9.95 -12.15
N ALA A 104 -9.24 -10.95 -11.50
CA ALA A 104 -7.90 -10.81 -10.89
C ALA A 104 -6.82 -10.43 -11.92
N THR A 105 -6.95 -10.88 -13.16
CA THR A 105 -6.01 -10.52 -14.24
C THR A 105 -6.02 -9.03 -14.55
N LYS A 106 -7.20 -8.38 -14.56
CA LYS A 106 -7.30 -6.92 -14.74
C LYS A 106 -6.64 -6.18 -13.58
N LEU A 107 -6.86 -6.64 -12.36
CA LEU A 107 -6.19 -6.09 -11.17
C LEU A 107 -4.67 -6.20 -11.29
N GLN A 108 -4.14 -7.38 -11.61
CA GLN A 108 -2.69 -7.57 -11.76
C GLN A 108 -2.09 -6.73 -12.90
N GLN A 109 -2.80 -6.58 -14.02
CA GLN A 109 -2.38 -5.72 -15.13
C GLN A 109 -2.32 -4.25 -14.73
N ALA A 110 -3.37 -3.75 -14.08
CA ALA A 110 -3.43 -2.35 -13.64
C ALA A 110 -2.38 -2.03 -12.57
N LEU A 111 -2.22 -2.92 -11.58
CA LEU A 111 -1.14 -2.81 -10.58
C LEU A 111 0.24 -2.84 -11.25
N GLY A 112 0.45 -3.75 -12.20
CA GLY A 112 1.72 -3.88 -12.91
C GLY A 112 2.07 -2.64 -13.75
N ALA A 113 1.08 -2.03 -14.40
CA ALA A 113 1.28 -0.78 -15.13
C ALA A 113 1.68 0.37 -14.20
N MET A 114 0.99 0.53 -13.08
CA MET A 114 1.29 1.54 -12.06
C MET A 114 2.69 1.37 -11.45
N ILE A 115 3.07 0.13 -11.09
CA ILE A 115 4.40 -0.16 -10.55
C ILE A 115 5.48 0.11 -11.59
N ARG A 116 5.29 -0.35 -12.84
CA ARG A 116 6.25 -0.11 -13.93
C ARG A 116 6.45 1.39 -14.20
N GLU A 117 5.39 2.18 -14.13
CA GLU A 117 5.47 3.64 -14.29
C GLU A 117 6.28 4.28 -13.15
N ALA A 118 6.13 3.79 -11.92
CA ALA A 118 6.84 4.32 -10.75
C ALA A 118 8.31 3.88 -10.65
N THR A 119 8.63 2.62 -11.00
CA THR A 119 9.93 2.00 -10.69
C THR A 119 10.71 1.57 -11.92
N GLY A 120 10.07 1.49 -13.09
CA GLY A 120 10.62 0.83 -14.28
C GLY A 120 10.63 -0.70 -14.23
N ASN A 121 10.28 -1.30 -13.08
CA ASN A 121 10.35 -2.74 -12.81
C ASN A 121 9.02 -3.27 -12.27
N VAL A 122 8.30 -4.04 -13.08
CA VAL A 122 6.99 -4.62 -12.68
C VAL A 122 7.10 -5.66 -11.55
N GLU A 123 8.27 -6.26 -11.38
CA GLU A 123 8.58 -7.24 -10.33
C GLU A 123 9.37 -6.59 -9.18
N GLU A 124 9.18 -5.28 -8.95
CA GLU A 124 9.83 -4.61 -7.82
C GLU A 124 9.43 -5.27 -6.50
N MET A 125 10.43 -5.51 -5.64
CA MET A 125 10.24 -6.20 -4.36
C MET A 125 9.58 -5.27 -3.34
N MET A 126 8.69 -5.84 -2.51
CA MET A 126 8.07 -5.08 -1.43
C MET A 126 9.11 -4.64 -0.41
N LEU A 127 9.97 -5.57 0.01
CA LEU A 127 11.09 -5.31 0.89
C LEU A 127 12.18 -4.52 0.15
N GLY A 128 12.66 -3.43 0.74
CA GLY A 128 13.81 -2.67 0.22
C GLY A 128 15.10 -3.49 0.18
N LYS A 129 16.11 -2.99 -0.54
CA LYS A 129 17.41 -3.65 -0.65
C LYS A 129 18.20 -3.53 0.66
N GLU A 130 19.18 -4.41 0.83
CA GLU A 130 20.08 -4.33 1.99
C GLU A 130 20.85 -3.01 2.00
N GLY A 131 20.81 -2.32 3.14
CA GLY A 131 21.47 -1.03 3.33
C GLY A 131 20.68 0.18 2.85
N GLU A 132 19.48 0.00 2.28
CA GLU A 132 18.54 1.11 2.04
C GLU A 132 17.78 1.42 3.34
N ASP A 133 18.17 2.49 4.02
CA ASP A 133 17.39 3.04 5.14
C ASP A 133 16.30 3.96 4.57
N GLU A 134 15.16 3.37 4.19
CA GLU A 134 13.98 4.12 3.78
C GLU A 134 13.48 4.97 4.97
N LYS A 135 13.55 6.30 4.83
CA LYS A 135 13.04 7.25 5.85
C LYS A 135 11.58 6.98 6.26
N CYS A 136 10.75 6.55 5.30
CA CYS A 136 9.35 6.23 5.53
C CYS A 136 9.11 4.74 5.38
N LYS A 137 8.70 4.09 6.47
CA LYS A 137 8.37 2.67 6.50
C LYS A 137 6.95 2.45 6.00
N THR A 138 6.75 1.45 5.15
CA THR A 138 5.43 1.13 4.60
C THR A 138 4.98 -0.26 5.01
N ALA A 139 3.70 -0.41 5.38
CA ALA A 139 3.10 -1.71 5.63
C ALA A 139 1.72 -1.86 4.97
N VAL A 140 1.52 -3.02 4.35
CA VAL A 140 0.25 -3.42 3.73
C VAL A 140 -0.24 -4.69 4.42
N PHE A 141 -1.52 -4.73 4.78
CA PHE A 141 -2.08 -5.84 5.54
C PHE A 141 -3.00 -6.73 4.69
N ALA A 142 -2.91 -8.05 4.87
CA ALA A 142 -3.85 -9.03 4.34
C ALA A 142 -4.06 -10.20 5.31
N MET A 143 -5.05 -11.06 5.04
CA MET A 143 -5.26 -12.30 5.78
C MET A 143 -4.66 -13.48 5.04
N ALA A 144 -3.89 -14.29 5.76
CA ALA A 144 -3.53 -15.62 5.32
C ALA A 144 -4.75 -16.56 5.44
N LYS A 145 -5.08 -17.31 4.38
CA LYS A 145 -6.21 -18.26 4.43
C LYS A 145 -6.08 -19.28 5.58
N LYS A 146 -4.87 -19.76 5.85
CA LYS A 146 -4.59 -20.71 6.94
C LYS A 146 -4.77 -20.12 8.34
N ASN A 147 -4.70 -18.79 8.49
CA ASN A 147 -4.82 -18.09 9.77
C ASN A 147 -6.18 -17.38 9.93
N MET A 148 -7.17 -17.68 9.07
CA MET A 148 -8.49 -17.04 9.19
C MET A 148 -9.16 -17.31 10.53
N ASN A 149 -8.96 -18.48 11.12
CA ASN A 149 -9.53 -18.82 12.44
C ASN A 149 -8.83 -18.08 13.59
N ALA A 150 -7.56 -17.72 13.43
CA ALA A 150 -6.79 -17.01 14.45
C ALA A 150 -6.96 -15.49 14.37
N CYS A 151 -7.54 -14.98 13.28
CA CYS A 151 -7.70 -13.54 13.02
C CYS A 151 -6.38 -12.73 13.09
N ILE A 152 -5.24 -13.37 12.85
CA ILE A 152 -3.93 -12.71 12.85
C ILE A 152 -3.61 -12.25 11.41
N PRO A 153 -3.54 -10.93 11.15
CA PRO A 153 -3.19 -10.41 9.84
C PRO A 153 -1.70 -10.61 9.54
N VAL A 154 -1.38 -10.69 8.25
CA VAL A 154 0.00 -10.71 7.75
C VAL A 154 0.37 -9.32 7.24
N MET A 155 1.56 -8.89 7.62
CA MET A 155 2.16 -7.61 7.23
C MET A 155 3.17 -7.80 6.11
N PHE A 156 2.90 -7.20 4.95
CA PHE A 156 3.87 -7.01 3.89
C PHE A 156 4.56 -5.66 4.12
N ARG A 157 5.86 -5.67 4.41
CA ARG A 157 6.62 -4.51 4.89
C ARG A 157 7.66 -4.08 3.87
N SER A 158 7.92 -2.77 3.78
CA SER A 158 9.06 -2.24 3.03
C SER A 158 10.39 -2.32 3.78
N TYR A 159 10.34 -2.62 5.08
CA TYR A 159 11.46 -2.63 6.00
C TYR A 159 11.64 -3.99 6.66
N ARG A 160 12.88 -4.29 7.05
CA ARG A 160 13.27 -5.55 7.67
C ARG A 160 12.97 -5.58 9.16
N VAL A 161 12.53 -6.75 9.62
CA VAL A 161 12.34 -7.08 11.04
C VAL A 161 12.78 -8.53 11.23
N ASP A 162 13.92 -8.74 11.88
CA ASP A 162 14.51 -10.09 12.00
C ASP A 162 13.67 -11.03 12.87
N ALA A 163 13.06 -10.50 13.93
CA ALA A 163 12.23 -11.27 14.86
C ALA A 163 10.91 -11.74 14.25
N ASP A 164 10.46 -11.09 13.18
CA ASP A 164 9.21 -11.41 12.47
C ASP A 164 9.38 -11.02 10.99
N PRO A 165 9.97 -11.88 10.16
CA PRO A 165 10.18 -11.58 8.75
C PRO A 165 8.85 -11.49 7.98
N SER A 166 8.70 -10.49 7.10
CA SER A 166 7.58 -10.46 6.16
C SER A 166 7.75 -11.54 5.07
N PRO A 167 6.64 -12.01 4.46
CA PRO A 167 6.74 -12.85 3.27
C PRO A 167 7.56 -12.16 2.18
N ASP A 168 8.41 -12.94 1.52
CA ASP A 168 9.16 -12.46 0.35
C ASP A 168 8.22 -12.38 -0.85
N CYS A 169 8.02 -11.17 -1.36
CA CYS A 169 7.05 -10.91 -2.43
C CYS A 169 7.33 -9.60 -3.17
N THR A 170 6.82 -9.52 -4.39
CA THR A 170 6.74 -8.28 -5.15
C THR A 170 5.69 -7.32 -4.58
N ILE A 171 5.83 -6.03 -4.87
CA ILE A 171 4.81 -5.01 -4.56
C ILE A 171 3.45 -5.44 -5.14
N ARG A 172 3.44 -5.95 -6.37
CA ARG A 172 2.23 -6.39 -7.08
C ARG A 172 1.51 -7.51 -6.34
N GLU A 173 2.25 -8.48 -5.79
CA GLU A 173 1.69 -9.58 -5.00
C GLU A 173 1.11 -9.11 -3.68
N ALA A 174 1.82 -8.26 -2.94
CA ALA A 174 1.33 -7.66 -1.69
C ALA A 174 0.03 -6.86 -1.91
N LEU A 175 -0.02 -6.06 -2.99
CA LEU A 175 -1.19 -5.27 -3.35
C LEU A 175 -2.37 -6.14 -3.82
N HIS A 176 -2.10 -7.22 -4.56
CA HIS A 176 -3.14 -8.19 -4.90
C HIS A 176 -3.69 -8.87 -3.64
N ALA A 177 -2.83 -9.29 -2.71
CA ALA A 177 -3.22 -9.95 -1.46
C ALA A 177 -4.17 -9.08 -0.63
N THR A 178 -3.83 -7.79 -0.46
CA THR A 178 -4.67 -6.87 0.32
C THR A 178 -6.00 -6.55 -0.38
N MET A 179 -6.04 -6.53 -1.71
CA MET A 179 -7.26 -6.26 -2.48
C MET A 179 -8.15 -7.49 -2.71
N ALA A 180 -7.65 -8.70 -2.42
CA ALA A 180 -8.31 -9.97 -2.72
C ALA A 180 -9.52 -10.27 -1.80
N HIS A 181 -10.55 -9.42 -1.83
CA HIS A 181 -11.81 -9.65 -1.13
C HIS A 181 -12.54 -10.84 -1.75
N PRO A 182 -13.04 -11.82 -0.97
CA PRO A 182 -13.64 -13.05 -1.49
C PRO A 182 -14.74 -12.83 -2.54
N ASP A 183 -15.61 -11.83 -2.32
CA ASP A 183 -16.70 -11.51 -3.25
C ASP A 183 -16.24 -10.75 -4.50
N LEU A 184 -15.05 -10.13 -4.48
CA LEU A 184 -14.58 -9.24 -5.54
C LEU A 184 -13.50 -9.91 -6.40
N PHE A 185 -12.48 -10.50 -5.78
CA PHE A 185 -11.31 -11.05 -6.46
C PHE A 185 -10.91 -12.41 -5.89
N LYS A 186 -10.23 -13.21 -6.71
CA LYS A 186 -9.61 -14.46 -6.23
C LYS A 186 -8.42 -14.13 -5.33
N SER A 187 -8.10 -15.06 -4.43
CA SER A 187 -6.87 -14.99 -3.63
C SER A 187 -5.61 -15.06 -4.49
N VAL A 188 -4.50 -14.59 -3.94
CA VAL A 188 -3.15 -14.74 -4.53
C VAL A 188 -2.31 -15.69 -3.68
N ASP A 189 -1.48 -16.49 -4.34
CA ASP A 189 -0.51 -17.37 -3.68
C ASP A 189 0.87 -16.72 -3.71
N ILE A 190 1.48 -16.56 -2.54
CA ILE A 190 2.79 -15.93 -2.37
C ILE A 190 3.73 -16.92 -1.67
N GLY A 191 4.98 -16.99 -2.14
CA GLY A 191 6.04 -17.84 -1.60
C GLY A 191 6.65 -18.79 -2.62
N ASN A 192 7.76 -19.40 -2.24
CA ASN A 192 8.48 -20.36 -3.09
C ASN A 192 7.71 -21.69 -3.24
N PHE A 193 8.06 -22.48 -4.26
CA PHE A 193 7.35 -23.71 -4.65
C PHE A 193 6.95 -24.64 -3.49
N SER A 194 7.73 -24.70 -2.40
CA SER A 194 7.45 -25.56 -1.24
C SER A 194 6.67 -24.90 -0.09
N LEU A 195 6.51 -23.57 -0.09
CA LEU A 195 5.90 -22.78 1.00
C LEU A 195 4.88 -21.75 0.50
N LYS A 196 4.19 -22.04 -0.62
CA LYS A 196 3.14 -21.16 -1.14
C LYS A 196 1.99 -21.04 -0.15
N GLN A 197 1.60 -19.80 0.12
CA GLN A 197 0.50 -19.47 1.01
C GLN A 197 -0.50 -18.57 0.30
N SER A 198 -1.78 -18.88 0.43
CA SER A 198 -2.85 -18.06 -0.15
C SER A 198 -3.26 -16.91 0.77
N TYR A 199 -3.45 -15.73 0.19
CA TYR A 199 -3.84 -14.52 0.89
C TYR A 199 -5.15 -13.92 0.34
N THR A 200 -5.92 -13.29 1.24
CA THR A 200 -7.19 -12.62 0.96
C THR A 200 -7.26 -11.31 1.75
N ARG A 201 -8.19 -10.41 1.40
CA ARG A 201 -8.40 -9.15 2.12
C ARG A 201 -8.81 -9.40 3.57
N ILE A 202 -8.42 -8.49 4.48
CA ILE A 202 -8.95 -8.45 5.85
C ILE A 202 -10.46 -8.15 5.78
N ALA A 203 -11.27 -9.06 6.33
CA ALA A 203 -12.67 -8.82 6.58
C ALA A 203 -12.79 -7.95 7.84
N THR A 204 -13.41 -6.78 7.70
CA THR A 204 -13.82 -5.89 8.80
C THR A 204 -15.32 -5.96 8.96
#